data_AF-A0A1H7S9I3-F1
#
_entry.id   AF-A0A1H7S9I3-F1
#
_cell.length_a   1.000
_cell.length_b   1.000
_cell.length_c   1.000
_cell.angle_alpha   90.00
_cell.angle_beta   90.00
_cell.angle_gamma   90.00
#
_symmetry.space_group_name_H-M   'P 1'
#
loop_
_entity.id
_entity.type
_entity.pdbx_description
1 polymer ?
#
loop_
_entity_poly.entity_id
_entity_poly.type
_entity_poly.pdbx_seq_one_letter_code
_entity_poly.pdbx_strand_id
1 'polypeptide(L)' 'MGLFDIFKRNNSEEFEDYHEDDERLNVYDAADIWVSNGKDEDYTFGYTESELEDALNE' A
#
# COMPACT_ATOMS: atom_id res chain seq x y z
N MET A 1 34.20 29.23 -0.23
CA MET A 1 34.40 27.85 0.23
C MET A 1 33.88 27.75 1.65
N GLY A 2 32.55 27.74 1.79
CA GLY A 2 31.85 27.88 3.06
C GLY A 2 31.37 26.54 3.58
N LEU A 3 31.30 26.41 4.90
CA LEU A 3 30.81 25.23 5.64
C LEU A 3 29.34 24.87 5.36
N PHE A 4 28.65 25.64 4.52
CA PHE A 4 27.29 25.37 4.04
C PHE A 4 27.22 24.20 3.03
N ASP A 5 28.33 23.78 2.43
CA ASP A 5 28.36 22.66 1.48
C ASP A 5 28.36 21.27 2.14
N ILE A 6 28.64 21.19 3.45
CA ILE A 6 28.70 19.91 4.20
C ILE A 6 27.31 19.36 4.46
N PHE A 7 26.32 20.22 4.72
CA PHE A 7 24.94 19.79 4.96
C PHE A 7 24.26 19.24 3.69
N LYS A 8 24.76 19.62 2.50
CA LYS A 8 24.15 19.25 1.22
C LYS A 8 24.62 17.91 0.66
N ARG A 9 25.59 17.25 1.29
CA ARG A 9 26.25 16.07 0.72
C ARG A 9 25.90 14.74 1.38
N ASN A 10 25.14 14.73 2.46
CA ASN A 10 24.75 13.48 3.10
C ASN A 10 23.25 13.27 2.99
N ASN A 11 22.91 12.16 2.34
CA ASN A 11 21.59 11.57 2.21
C ASN A 11 20.81 11.94 0.94
N SER A 12 21.48 11.73 -0.19
CA SER A 12 20.83 11.17 -1.39
C SER A 12 20.38 9.74 -1.09
N GLU A 13 19.32 9.56 -0.31
CA GLU A 13 18.60 8.29 -0.27
C GLU A 13 17.16 8.60 -0.68
N GLU A 14 16.86 8.12 -1.89
CA GLU A 14 15.54 7.69 -2.33
C GLU A 14 14.38 8.49 -1.76
N PHE A 15 13.94 9.50 -2.50
CA PHE A 15 12.50 9.79 -2.50
C PHE A 15 11.85 8.54 -3.08
N GLU A 16 11.55 7.55 -2.23
CA GLU A 16 10.49 6.61 -2.54
C GLU A 16 9.28 7.50 -2.78
N ASP A 17 8.89 7.57 -4.05
CA ASP A 17 7.63 8.12 -4.50
C ASP A 17 6.55 7.36 -3.72
N TYR A 18 6.16 7.89 -2.56
CA TYR A 18 4.96 7.45 -1.83
C TYR A 18 3.80 7.80 -2.74
N HIS A 19 3.55 6.84 -3.63
CA HIS A 19 2.56 6.85 -4.67
C HIS A 19 1.23 7.23 -4.02
N GLU A 20 0.46 8.04 -4.72
CA GLU A 20 -0.86 8.57 -4.37
C GLU A 20 -1.95 7.48 -4.17
N ASP A 21 -1.54 6.23 -3.91
CA ASP A 21 -2.34 5.04 -3.64
C ASP A 21 -2.37 4.65 -2.14
N ASP A 22 -1.73 5.40 -1.24
CA ASP A 22 -1.78 5.16 0.23
C ASP A 22 -3.20 5.27 0.84
N GLU A 23 -4.16 5.89 0.15
CA GLU A 23 -5.57 5.95 0.58
C GLU A 23 -6.43 4.82 0.02
N ARG A 24 -5.91 4.01 -0.92
CA ARG A 24 -6.62 2.84 -1.45
C ARG A 24 -6.10 1.57 -0.82
N LEU A 25 -7.02 0.84 -0.22
CA LEU A 25 -6.75 -0.46 0.38
C LEU A 25 -6.37 -1.43 -0.74
N ASN A 26 -5.19 -2.04 -0.66
CA ASN A 26 -4.73 -3.00 -1.67
C ASN A 26 -5.58 -4.29 -1.61
N VAL A 27 -5.50 -5.12 -2.64
CA VAL A 27 -6.33 -6.34 -2.73
C VAL A 27 -6.07 -7.32 -1.59
N TYR A 28 -4.84 -7.39 -1.07
CA TYR A 28 -4.45 -8.27 0.02
C TYR A 28 -5.07 -7.84 1.35
N ASP A 29 -4.90 -6.57 1.71
CA ASP A 29 -5.50 -5.96 2.89
C ASP A 29 -7.03 -6.03 2.79
N ALA A 30 -7.58 -5.87 1.58
CA ALA A 30 -9.02 -5.94 1.36
C ALA A 30 -9.53 -7.36 1.58
N ALA A 31 -8.78 -8.36 1.12
CA ALA A 31 -9.12 -9.77 1.28
C ALA A 31 -9.03 -10.22 2.76
N ASP A 32 -8.02 -9.74 3.49
CA ASP A 32 -7.87 -10.02 4.92
C ASP A 32 -9.03 -9.42 5.74
N ILE A 33 -9.44 -8.20 5.43
CA ILE A 33 -10.59 -7.56 6.06
C ILE A 33 -11.88 -8.29 5.64
N TRP A 34 -12.04 -8.65 4.37
CA TRP A 34 -13.19 -9.38 3.85
C TRP A 34 -13.38 -10.72 4.56
N VAL A 35 -12.33 -11.54 4.69
CA VAL A 35 -12.37 -12.82 5.42
C VAL A 35 -12.66 -12.60 6.90
N SER A 36 -12.05 -11.58 7.52
CA SER A 36 -12.27 -11.25 8.92
C SER A 36 -13.70 -10.80 9.21
N ASN A 37 -14.40 -10.24 8.22
CA ASN A 37 -15.81 -9.84 8.30
C ASN A 37 -16.78 -10.94 7.83
N GLY A 38 -16.28 -12.13 7.49
CA GLY A 38 -17.12 -13.27 7.10
C GLY A 38 -17.45 -13.36 5.62
N LYS A 39 -16.59 -12.79 4.75
CA LYS A 39 -16.76 -12.74 3.30
C LYS A 39 -18.01 -11.98 2.85
N ASP A 40 -18.28 -10.87 3.52
CA ASP A 40 -19.46 -10.05 3.25
C ASP A 40 -19.26 -9.16 2.00
N GLU A 41 -20.31 -9.05 1.17
CA GLU A 41 -20.27 -8.34 -0.11
C GLU A 41 -19.98 -6.83 0.02
N ASP A 42 -20.35 -6.22 1.16
CA ASP A 42 -20.10 -4.81 1.44
C ASP A 42 -18.62 -4.53 1.80
N TYR A 43 -17.87 -5.58 2.15
CA TYR A 43 -16.45 -5.50 2.50
C TYR A 43 -15.53 -5.95 1.36
N THR A 44 -16.02 -5.90 0.13
CA THR A 44 -15.22 -6.18 -1.06
C THR A 44 -14.33 -5.01 -1.47
N PHE A 45 -14.49 -3.83 -0.84
CA PHE A 45 -13.68 -2.62 -1.06
C PHE A 45 -13.51 -2.21 -2.54
N GLY A 46 -14.45 -2.65 -3.41
CA GLY A 46 -14.41 -2.39 -4.85
C GLY A 46 -13.73 -3.47 -5.70
N TYR A 47 -13.25 -4.55 -5.08
CA TYR A 47 -12.73 -5.75 -5.73
C TYR A 47 -13.81 -6.80 -5.92
N THR A 48 -13.58 -7.76 -6.81
CA THR A 48 -14.46 -8.92 -6.96
C THR A 48 -14.10 -10.02 -5.97
N GLU A 49 -15.06 -10.85 -5.57
CA GLU A 49 -14.80 -12.01 -4.70
C GLU A 49 -13.67 -12.89 -5.25
N SER A 50 -13.58 -13.02 -6.57
CA SER A 50 -12.52 -13.81 -7.22
C SER A 50 -11.12 -13.20 -7.04
N GLU A 51 -10.99 -11.87 -7.05
CA GLU A 51 -9.70 -11.18 -6.82
C GLU A 51 -9.29 -11.29 -5.35
N LEU A 52 -10.25 -11.19 -4.44
CA LEU A 52 -10.01 -11.35 -3.01
C LEU A 52 -9.64 -12.81 -2.67
N GLU A 53 -10.30 -13.79 -3.29
CA GLU A 53 -9.94 -15.21 -3.13
C GLU A 53 -8.59 -15.54 -3.75
N ASP A 54 -8.23 -14.95 -4.88
CA ASP A 54 -6.90 -15.12 -5.48
C ASP A 54 -5.81 -14.57 -4.54
N ALA A 55 -6.02 -13.38 -3.97
CA ALA A 55 -5.12 -12.76 -3.00
C ALA A 55 -4.94 -13.57 -1.70
N LEU A 56 -5.93 -14.38 -1.31
CA LEU A 56 -5.83 -15.28 -0.15
C LEU A 56 -5.13 -16.61 -0.46
N ASN A 57 -5.01 -16.95 -1.74
CA ASN A 57 -4.44 -18.21 -2.22
C ASN A 57 -3.05 -18.04 -2.87
N GLU A 58 -2.50 -16.82 -2.91
CA GLU A 58 -1.11 -16.50 -3.33
C GLU A 58 -0.09 -16.79 -2.21
#